data_AF-A0A2G9T9W6-F1
#
_entry.id   AF-A0A2G9T9W6-F1
#
_cell.length_a   1.000
_cell.length_b   1.000
_cell.length_c   1.000
_cell.angle_alpha   90.00
_cell.angle_beta   90.00
_cell.angle_gamma   90.00
#
_symmetry.space_group_name_H-M   'P 1'
#
loop_
_entity.id
_entity.type
_entity.pdbx_description
1 polymer ?
#
loop_
_entity_poly.entity_id
_entity_poly.type
_entity_poly.pdbx_seq_one_letter_code
_entity_poly.pdbx_strand_id
1 'polypeptide(L)' 'RVLYVDIDIHHGDGVEEAFYTTDRVMTVSFHKYGEYFPGTGDLKDIGAEKGKYYALNFPLRDGIDDETYE' A
#
# COMPACT_ATOMS: atom_id res chain seq x y z
N ARG A 1 -1.80 -18.06 -5.38
CA ARG A 1 -1.53 -16.79 -4.65
C ARG A 1 -1.14 -15.76 -5.70
N VAL A 2 -1.55 -14.51 -5.52
CA VAL A 2 -1.24 -13.39 -6.42
C VAL A 2 -0.57 -12.30 -5.58
N LEU A 3 0.42 -11.62 -6.16
CA LEU A 3 1.05 -10.44 -5.57
C LEU A 3 0.73 -9.25 -6.47
N TYR A 4 0.21 -8.17 -5.87
CA TYR A 4 -0.01 -6.89 -6.50
C TYR A 4 1.03 -5.90 -5.96
N VAL A 5 1.81 -5.30 -6.85
CA VAL A 5 2.80 -4.27 -6.51
C VAL A 5 2.40 -2.99 -7.22
N ASP A 6 2.30 -1.92 -6.46
CA ASP A 6 1.89 -0.59 -6.92
C ASP A 6 3.02 0.42 -6.67
N ILE A 7 3.38 1.13 -7.74
CA ILE A 7 4.42 2.18 -7.76
C ILE A 7 3.83 3.53 -8.19
N ASP A 8 2.50 3.65 -8.30
CA ASP A 8 1.86 4.95 -8.46
C ASP A 8 2.15 5.82 -7.22
N ILE A 9 2.23 7.15 -7.41
CA ILE A 9 2.48 8.07 -6.30
C ILE A 9 1.33 8.09 -5.29
N HIS A 10 0.12 7.70 -5.70
CA HIS A 10 -1.04 7.56 -4.84
C HIS A 10 -1.15 6.14 -4.29
N HIS A 11 -1.69 6.00 -3.09
CA HIS A 11 -2.02 4.70 -2.54
C HIS A 11 -3.05 3.97 -3.44
N GLY A 12 -2.78 2.69 -3.74
CA GLY A 12 -3.67 1.78 -4.49
C GLY A 12 -4.90 1.33 -3.70
N ASP A 13 -5.62 2.28 -3.12
CA ASP A 13 -6.69 2.09 -2.13
C ASP A 13 -7.81 1.14 -2.60
N GLY A 14 -8.27 1.28 -3.84
CA GLY A 14 -9.34 0.43 -4.38
C GLY A 14 -8.92 -1.04 -4.53
N VAL A 15 -7.65 -1.31 -4.84
CA VAL A 15 -7.13 -2.68 -4.93
C VAL A 15 -6.91 -3.26 -3.54
N GLU A 16 -6.38 -2.46 -2.62
CA GLU A 16 -6.25 -2.86 -1.21
C GLU A 16 -7.60 -3.20 -0.58
N GLU A 17 -8.60 -2.33 -0.72
CA GLU A 17 -9.94 -2.56 -0.15
C GLU A 17 -10.58 -3.85 -0.70
N ALA A 18 -10.46 -4.08 -2.01
CA ALA A 18 -11.04 -5.26 -2.67
C ALA A 18 -10.48 -6.59 -2.12
N PHE A 19 -9.27 -6.59 -1.56
CA PHE A 19 -8.58 -7.79 -1.06
C PHE A 19 -8.26 -7.74 0.45
N TYR A 20 -8.74 -6.74 1.17
CA TYR A 20 -8.33 -6.43 2.54
C TYR A 20 -8.52 -7.58 3.56
N THR A 21 -9.44 -8.51 3.28
CA THR A 21 -9.77 -9.63 4.18
C THR A 21 -9.32 -11.01 3.67
N THR A 22 -8.59 -11.10 2.55
CA THR A 22 -8.11 -12.38 1.98
C THR A 22 -6.60 -12.54 2.04
N ASP A 23 -6.14 -13.78 2.24
CA ASP A 23 -4.73 -14.21 2.15
C ASP A 23 -4.35 -14.67 0.73
N ARG A 24 -5.26 -14.58 -0.24
CA ARG A 24 -5.05 -15.07 -1.62
C ARG A 24 -4.32 -14.07 -2.50
N VAL A 25 -4.44 -12.78 -2.17
CA VAL A 25 -3.80 -11.65 -2.82
C VAL A 25 -3.07 -10.85 -1.75
N MET A 26 -1.81 -10.51 -1.99
CA MET A 26 -1.07 -9.54 -1.19
C MET A 26 -0.97 -8.23 -1.97
N THR A 27 -1.30 -7.11 -1.35
CA THR A 27 -1.11 -5.77 -1.91
C THR A 27 0.12 -5.12 -1.30
N VAL A 28 0.97 -4.55 -2.14
CA VAL A 28 2.17 -3.79 -1.74
C VAL A 28 2.15 -2.46 -2.46
N SER A 29 2.09 -1.36 -1.73
CA SER A 29 2.03 -0.02 -2.32
C SER A 29 3.08 0.90 -1.68
N PHE A 30 3.82 1.59 -2.54
CA PHE A 30 4.76 2.65 -2.18
C PHE A 30 4.16 3.97 -2.68
N HIS A 31 3.87 4.91 -1.78
CA HIS A 31 3.09 6.10 -2.16
C HIS A 31 3.37 7.27 -1.23
N LYS A 32 3.10 8.49 -1.71
CA LYS A 32 3.14 9.69 -0.88
C LYS A 32 2.03 9.65 0.17
N TYR A 33 2.36 9.98 1.41
CA TYR A 33 1.42 9.97 2.52
C TYR A 33 1.53 11.22 3.40
N GLY A 34 0.38 11.72 3.88
CA GLY A 34 0.25 12.97 4.65
C GLY A 34 -0.28 14.13 3.81
N GLU A 35 -1.50 14.60 4.13
CA GLU A 35 -2.23 15.65 3.39
C GLU A 35 -2.23 15.44 1.86
N TYR A 36 -2.35 14.18 1.44
CA TYR A 36 -2.33 13.77 0.04
C TYR A 36 -3.49 12.83 -0.26
N PHE A 37 -3.98 12.84 -1.50
CA PHE A 37 -5.00 11.90 -1.93
C PHE A 37 -4.40 10.48 -2.02
N PRO A 38 -5.12 9.40 -1.65
CA PRO A 38 -6.50 9.35 -1.14
C PRO A 38 -6.63 9.52 0.38
N GLY A 39 -5.51 9.56 1.12
CA GLY A 39 -5.50 9.70 2.59
C GLY A 39 -5.55 8.37 3.36
N THR A 40 -5.44 7.23 2.66
CA THR A 40 -5.28 5.88 3.21
C THR A 40 -3.85 5.35 2.95
N GLY A 41 -3.50 4.16 3.45
CA GLY A 41 -2.18 3.57 3.25
C GLY A 41 -1.19 3.94 4.36
N ASP A 42 -1.67 4.13 5.59
CA ASP A 42 -0.80 4.32 6.74
C ASP A 42 0.08 3.08 6.96
N LEU A 43 1.22 3.26 7.63
CA LEU A 43 2.06 2.14 8.07
C LEU A 43 1.29 1.11 8.92
N LYS A 44 0.20 1.51 9.57
CA LYS A 44 -0.66 0.65 10.40
C LYS A 44 -1.77 -0.05 9.62
N ASP A 45 -1.99 0.31 8.36
CA ASP A 45 -2.97 -0.33 7.49
C ASP A 45 -2.38 -1.66 6.99
N ILE A 46 -2.71 -2.74 7.70
CA ILE A 46 -2.08 -4.06 7.53
C ILE A 46 -3.08 -5.16 7.13
N GLY A 47 -4.28 -4.80 6.67
CA GLY A 47 -5.35 -5.76 6.37
C GLY A 47 -6.12 -6.22 7.60
N ALA A 48 -7.17 -7.01 7.36
CA ALA A 48 -8.07 -7.52 8.40
C ALA A 48 -8.36 -9.02 8.22
N GLU A 49 -8.87 -9.66 9.27
CA GLU A 49 -9.25 -11.08 9.25
C GLU A 49 -8.13 -11.99 8.72
N LYS A 50 -8.40 -12.78 7.66
CA LYS A 50 -7.40 -13.62 7.00
C LYS A 50 -6.41 -12.81 6.17
N GLY A 51 -6.78 -11.62 5.72
CA GLY A 51 -5.92 -10.67 5.02
C GLY A 51 -5.02 -9.85 5.94
N LYS A 52 -5.09 -10.03 7.27
CA LYS A 52 -4.15 -9.40 8.18
C LYS A 52 -2.71 -9.83 7.83
N TYR A 53 -1.84 -8.86 7.68
CA TYR A 53 -0.46 -8.95 7.17
C TYR A 53 -0.34 -9.25 5.66
N TYR A 54 -1.42 -9.11 4.89
CA TYR A 54 -1.43 -9.21 3.43
C TYR A 54 -1.64 -7.87 2.71
N ALA A 55 -1.75 -6.76 3.46
CA ALA A 55 -1.60 -5.41 2.93
C ALA A 55 -0.31 -4.80 3.49
N LEU A 56 0.59 -4.35 2.60
CA LEU A 56 1.86 -3.73 2.94
C LEU A 56 1.92 -2.33 2.35
N ASN A 57 2.00 -1.33 3.22
CA ASN A 57 2.03 0.07 2.84
C ASN A 57 3.36 0.71 3.24
N PHE A 58 3.98 1.39 2.28
CA PHE A 58 5.21 2.15 2.48
C PHE A 58 4.92 3.65 2.27
N PRO A 59 4.53 4.38 3.33
CA PRO A 59 4.24 5.81 3.24
C PRO A 59 5.53 6.62 3.07
N LEU A 60 5.58 7.43 2.02
CA LEU A 60 6.72 8.27 1.64
C LEU A 60 6.42 9.77 1.82
N ARG A 61 7.49 10.55 1.97
CA ARG A 61 7.47 12.02 1.94
C ARG A 61 7.89 12.52 0.55
N ASP A 62 7.79 13.83 0.37
CA ASP A 62 8.21 14.49 -0.87
C ASP A 62 9.70 14.31 -1.18
N GLY A 63 10.00 14.23 -2.48
CA GLY A 63 11.37 14.33 -3.00
C GLY A 63 12.21 13.08 -2.87
N ILE A 64 11.60 11.88 -2.85
CA ILE A 64 12.34 10.63 -3.02
C ILE A 64 13.07 10.64 -4.38
N ASP A 65 14.30 10.15 -4.38
CA ASP A 65 15.15 9.97 -5.57
C ASP A 65 15.32 8.48 -5.90
N ASP A 66 15.97 8.21 -7.03
CA ASP A 66 16.15 6.85 -7.54
C ASP A 66 16.99 6.00 -6.55
N GLU A 67 18.06 6.58 -5.98
CA GLU A 67 18.94 5.86 -5.05
C GLU A 67 18.26 5.50 -3.72
N THR A 68 17.30 6.29 -3.24
CA THR A 68 16.54 5.97 -2.03
C THR A 68 15.39 5.01 -2.31
N TYR A 69 14.90 4.96 -3.55
CA TYR A 69 13.81 4.08 -3.97
C TYR A 69 14.28 2.64 -4.28
N GLU A 70 15.51 2.46 -4.79
CA GLU A 70 16.14 1.17 -5.09
C GLU A 70 16.53 0.36 -3.83
#